data_AF-K1RS15-F1
#
_entry.id   AF-K1RS15-F1
#
_cell.length_a   1.000
_cell.length_b   1.000
_cell.length_c   1.000
_cell.angle_alpha   90.00
_cell.angle_beta   90.00
_cell.angle_gamma   90.00
#
_symmetry.space_group_name_H-M   'P 1'
#
loop_
_entity.id
_entity.type
_entity.pdbx_description
1 polymer ?
#
loop_
_entity_poly.entity_id
_entity_poly.type
_entity_poly.pdbx_seq_one_letter_code
_entity_poly.pdbx_strand_id
1 'polypeptide(L)'
;FGMNMNNVAVTDGDRVEFEQRLGYHVDYYPVSSLMEYYKKVTDADADALVEEYKKEYTIKIDESGEEVYWEKVKNAAKAEIALRRVLKDENAVAFTTNFDDLGDADIDDPNFCGFDQIPGLASQRLMAEGYGFGAEGDWKTACLYRTLWVMNQGLEKGCSFLEDYTLNFAADRTSSLQSHMLEVCPLIATDKPKLEVHFLGIGIRKQQTARLVFTSKTGKGVKATVVDLGNRFRLIASEVECIE
;
A
#
# COMPACT_ATOMS: atom_id res chain seq x y z
N PHE A 1 -0.95 -6.97 8.66
CA PHE A 1 -0.98 -8.37 8.21
C PHE A 1 0.45 -8.85 8.10
N GLY A 2 0.83 -9.86 8.89
CA GLY A 2 2.24 -10.22 9.06
C GLY A 2 2.96 -9.29 10.05
N MET A 3 4.26 -9.53 10.25
CA MET A 3 5.15 -8.75 11.10
C MET A 3 5.97 -7.72 10.29
N ASN A 4 6.88 -7.00 10.94
CA ASN A 4 7.90 -6.18 10.29
C ASN A 4 8.77 -7.00 9.31
N MET A 5 9.28 -6.37 8.25
CA MET A 5 10.35 -6.96 7.44
C MET A 5 11.56 -7.30 8.31
N ASN A 6 12.15 -8.48 8.07
CA ASN A 6 13.27 -8.98 8.84
C ASN A 6 14.47 -8.02 8.79
N ASN A 7 15.10 -7.80 9.94
CA ASN A 7 16.29 -6.96 10.11
C ASN A 7 16.10 -5.45 9.82
N VAL A 8 14.85 -4.97 9.81
CA VAL A 8 14.54 -3.53 9.68
C VAL A 8 14.31 -2.92 11.06
N ALA A 9 15.06 -1.85 11.39
CA ALA A 9 14.97 -1.21 12.70
C ALA A 9 13.88 -0.14 12.77
N VAL A 10 13.82 0.77 11.78
CA VAL A 10 12.99 1.98 11.87
C VAL A 10 11.49 1.70 11.92
N THR A 11 11.04 0.58 11.36
CA THR A 11 9.63 0.18 11.34
C THR A 11 9.21 -0.55 12.61
N ASP A 12 10.16 -1.01 13.42
CA ASP A 12 9.91 -1.62 14.73
C ASP A 12 9.74 -0.55 15.84
N GLY A 13 9.33 -0.96 17.03
CA GLY A 13 9.19 -0.07 18.18
C GLY A 13 8.18 -0.56 19.22
N ASP A 14 8.04 0.21 20.29
CA ASP A 14 7.15 -0.11 21.40
C ASP A 14 5.70 0.30 21.09
N ARG A 15 4.88 -0.70 20.70
CA ARG A 15 3.45 -0.51 20.41
C ARG A 15 2.63 -0.12 21.64
N VAL A 16 3.04 -0.55 22.84
CA VAL A 16 2.34 -0.23 24.10
C VAL A 16 2.57 1.23 24.47
N GLU A 17 3.82 1.70 24.40
CA GLU A 17 4.12 3.12 24.62
C GLU A 17 3.49 3.99 23.52
N PHE A 18 3.43 3.51 22.27
CA PHE A 18 2.77 4.22 21.18
C PHE A 18 1.27 4.41 21.43
N GLU A 19 0.57 3.36 21.89
CA GLU A 19 -0.84 3.45 22.25
C GLU A 19 -1.06 4.46 23.39
N GLN A 20 -0.24 4.42 24.44
CA GLN A 20 -0.33 5.36 25.56
C GLN A 20 -0.13 6.83 25.14
N ARG A 21 0.72 7.09 24.15
CA ARG A 21 1.06 8.46 23.70
C ARG A 21 0.18 8.98 22.58
N LEU A 22 -0.17 8.13 21.62
CA LEU A 22 -0.82 8.52 20.37
C LEU A 22 -2.21 7.91 20.19
N GLY A 23 -2.65 7.01 21.07
CA GLY A 23 -4.01 6.47 21.10
C GLY A 23 -4.34 5.45 20.01
N TYR A 24 -3.36 5.04 19.20
CA TYR A 24 -3.53 3.96 18.23
C TYR A 24 -3.22 2.61 18.89
N HIS A 25 -4.19 1.70 18.82
CA HIS A 25 -3.99 0.30 19.17
C HIS A 25 -3.50 -0.47 17.93
N VAL A 26 -2.41 -1.23 18.08
CA VAL A 26 -1.72 -1.90 16.96
C VAL A 26 -1.51 -3.37 17.31
N ASP A 27 -2.31 -4.24 16.70
CA ASP A 27 -2.24 -5.68 16.90
C ASP A 27 -1.65 -6.42 15.69
N TYR A 28 -1.05 -7.57 15.97
CA TYR A 28 -0.70 -8.55 14.95
C TYR A 28 -1.97 -9.27 14.49
N TYR A 29 -2.21 -9.27 13.18
CA TYR A 29 -3.26 -10.07 12.55
C TYR A 29 -2.63 -11.18 11.69
N PRO A 30 -2.89 -12.47 12.00
CA PRO A 30 -2.33 -13.59 11.26
C PRO A 30 -2.75 -13.60 9.79
N VAL A 31 -1.81 -13.82 8.88
CA VAL A 31 -2.12 -13.94 7.45
C VAL A 31 -3.00 -15.16 7.17
N SER A 32 -2.86 -16.23 7.95
CA SER A 32 -3.78 -17.38 7.90
C SER A 32 -5.24 -16.98 8.16
N SER A 33 -5.49 -16.09 9.14
CA SER A 33 -6.82 -15.55 9.40
C SER A 33 -7.33 -14.66 8.27
N LEU A 34 -6.45 -13.92 7.58
CA LEU A 34 -6.79 -13.14 6.39
C LEU A 34 -7.16 -14.07 5.23
N MET A 35 -6.48 -15.20 5.10
CA MET A 35 -6.77 -16.20 4.06
C MET A 35 -8.17 -16.80 4.21
N GLU A 36 -8.73 -16.88 5.41
CA GLU A 36 -10.13 -17.29 5.61
C GLU A 36 -11.15 -16.31 5.00
N TYR A 37 -10.80 -15.03 4.88
CA TYR A 37 -11.60 -14.05 4.13
C TYR A 37 -11.37 -14.18 2.64
N TYR A 38 -10.12 -14.40 2.22
CA TYR A 38 -9.74 -14.58 0.82
C TYR A 38 -10.46 -15.78 0.18
N LYS A 39 -10.52 -16.93 0.88
CA LYS A 39 -11.26 -18.13 0.42
C LYS A 39 -12.75 -17.89 0.16
N LYS A 40 -13.34 -16.87 0.81
CA LYS A 40 -14.76 -16.51 0.67
C LYS A 40 -15.00 -15.45 -0.41
N VAL A 41 -13.95 -14.98 -1.10
CA VAL A 41 -14.11 -14.06 -2.23
C VAL A 41 -14.48 -14.86 -3.47
N THR A 42 -15.63 -14.56 -4.04
CA THR A 42 -16.10 -15.25 -5.25
C THR A 42 -15.53 -14.60 -6.50
N ASP A 43 -15.50 -15.33 -7.61
CA ASP A 43 -15.14 -14.76 -8.90
C ASP A 43 -16.09 -13.63 -9.32
N ALA A 44 -17.38 -13.74 -8.99
CA ALA A 44 -18.36 -12.69 -9.27
C ALA A 44 -18.08 -11.40 -8.49
N ASP A 45 -17.66 -11.50 -7.21
CA ASP A 45 -17.24 -10.33 -6.43
C ASP A 45 -16.05 -9.64 -7.08
N ALA A 46 -15.05 -10.42 -7.51
CA ALA A 46 -13.84 -9.91 -8.14
C ALA A 46 -14.14 -9.28 -9.50
N ASP A 47 -14.96 -9.93 -10.34
CA ASP A 47 -15.36 -9.42 -11.65
C ASP A 47 -16.12 -8.09 -11.53
N ALA A 48 -17.00 -7.96 -10.54
CA ALA A 48 -17.71 -6.70 -10.26
C ALA A 48 -16.73 -5.56 -9.92
N LEU A 49 -15.72 -5.83 -9.09
CA LEU A 49 -14.70 -4.84 -8.73
C LEU A 49 -13.78 -4.50 -9.92
N VAL A 50 -13.48 -5.46 -10.78
CA VAL A 50 -12.74 -5.20 -12.03
C VAL A 50 -13.52 -4.27 -12.97
N GLU A 51 -14.84 -4.39 -13.04
CA GLU A 51 -15.68 -3.43 -13.79
C GLU A 51 -15.65 -2.02 -13.20
N GLU A 52 -15.41 -1.86 -11.90
CA GLU A 52 -15.14 -0.55 -11.30
C GLU A 52 -13.77 -0.02 -11.71
N TYR A 53 -12.72 -0.86 -11.69
CA TYR A 53 -11.39 -0.48 -12.15
C TYR A 53 -11.41 0.04 -13.60
N LYS A 54 -12.16 -0.61 -14.50
CA LYS A 54 -12.30 -0.20 -15.91
C LYS A 54 -12.95 1.18 -16.06
N LYS A 55 -13.81 1.59 -15.12
CA LYS A 55 -14.43 2.92 -15.11
C LYS A 55 -13.46 3.97 -14.56
N GLU A 56 -12.77 3.62 -13.47
CA GLU A 56 -11.93 4.55 -12.70
C GLU A 56 -10.55 4.80 -13.30
N TYR A 57 -10.00 3.85 -14.05
CA TYR A 57 -8.61 3.91 -14.53
C TYR A 57 -8.49 3.85 -16.05
N THR A 58 -7.32 4.21 -16.55
CA THR A 58 -6.94 3.95 -17.94
C THR A 58 -6.30 2.57 -18.00
N ILE A 59 -6.89 1.65 -18.78
CA ILE A 59 -6.35 0.30 -18.93
C ILE A 59 -5.16 0.33 -19.88
N LYS A 60 -4.02 -0.22 -19.44
CA LYS A 60 -2.81 -0.37 -20.26
C LYS A 60 -2.28 -1.78 -20.10
N ILE A 61 -2.65 -2.62 -21.07
CA ILE A 61 -2.17 -3.99 -21.18
C ILE A 61 -0.71 -3.95 -21.62
N ASP A 62 0.14 -4.68 -20.90
CA ASP A 62 1.57 -4.77 -21.17
C ASP A 62 1.89 -5.90 -22.16
N GLU A 63 3.17 -6.19 -22.34
CA GLU A 63 3.66 -7.23 -23.23
C GLU A 63 3.38 -8.67 -22.75
N SER A 64 2.90 -8.85 -21.50
CA SER A 64 2.48 -10.17 -20.99
C SER A 64 1.22 -10.70 -21.65
N GLY A 65 0.43 -9.82 -22.30
CA GLY A 65 -0.78 -10.17 -23.02
C GLY A 65 -2.05 -10.05 -22.17
N GLU A 66 -3.20 -10.00 -22.86
CA GLU A 66 -4.50 -9.68 -22.25
C GLU A 66 -4.97 -10.73 -21.22
N GLU A 67 -4.68 -12.02 -21.47
CA GLU A 67 -5.03 -13.11 -20.56
C GLU A 67 -4.33 -12.98 -19.20
N VAL A 68 -3.00 -12.86 -19.22
CA VAL A 68 -2.18 -12.69 -18.00
C VAL A 68 -2.55 -11.39 -17.29
N TYR A 69 -2.74 -10.31 -18.05
CA TYR A 69 -3.15 -9.03 -17.50
C TYR A 69 -4.44 -9.12 -16.69
N TRP A 70 -5.52 -9.67 -17.28
CA TRP A 70 -6.81 -9.74 -16.59
C TRP A 70 -6.82 -10.76 -15.45
N GLU A 71 -6.05 -11.85 -15.54
CA GLU A 71 -5.84 -12.76 -14.42
C GLU A 71 -5.23 -12.02 -13.22
N LYS A 72 -4.13 -11.29 -13.43
CA LYS A 72 -3.45 -10.56 -12.35
C LYS A 72 -4.29 -9.43 -11.79
N VAL A 73 -5.04 -8.72 -12.62
CA VAL A 73 -5.99 -7.69 -12.15
C VAL A 73 -7.12 -8.31 -11.32
N LYS A 74 -7.65 -9.48 -11.73
CA LYS A 74 -8.68 -10.19 -10.96
C LYS A 74 -8.14 -10.70 -9.62
N ASN A 75 -6.92 -11.23 -9.58
CA ASN A 75 -6.30 -11.68 -8.32
C ASN A 75 -6.04 -10.49 -7.37
N ALA A 76 -5.62 -9.34 -7.90
CA ALA A 76 -5.50 -8.12 -7.12
C ALA A 76 -6.86 -7.64 -6.55
N ALA A 77 -7.95 -7.76 -7.33
CA ALA A 77 -9.31 -7.49 -6.85
C ALA A 77 -9.71 -8.41 -5.69
N LYS A 78 -9.38 -9.71 -5.78
CA LYS A 78 -9.64 -10.67 -4.69
C LYS A 78 -8.90 -10.29 -3.41
N ALA A 79 -7.63 -9.89 -3.52
CA ALA A 79 -6.85 -9.42 -2.38
C ALA A 79 -7.46 -8.15 -1.76
N GLU A 80 -7.88 -7.19 -2.58
CA GLU A 80 -8.54 -5.96 -2.12
C GLU A 80 -9.83 -6.25 -1.34
N ILE A 81 -10.68 -7.14 -1.86
CA ILE A 81 -11.93 -7.52 -1.19
C ILE A 81 -11.64 -8.21 0.14
N ALA A 82 -10.69 -9.13 0.18
CA ALA A 82 -10.31 -9.84 1.41
C ALA A 82 -9.81 -8.87 2.48
N LEU A 83 -8.87 -7.98 2.12
CA LEU A 83 -8.34 -6.95 3.00
C LEU A 83 -9.46 -6.04 3.50
N ARG A 84 -10.30 -5.50 2.61
CA ARG A 84 -11.40 -4.61 2.97
C ARG A 84 -12.39 -5.27 3.94
N ARG A 85 -12.71 -6.55 3.74
CA ARG A 85 -13.62 -7.30 4.63
C ARG A 85 -13.02 -7.45 6.02
N VAL A 86 -11.75 -7.83 6.14
CA VAL A 86 -11.08 -7.90 7.46
C VAL A 86 -11.08 -6.54 8.14
N LEU A 87 -10.66 -5.48 7.44
CA LEU A 87 -10.58 -4.14 8.04
C LEU A 87 -11.94 -3.67 8.57
N LYS A 88 -13.01 -3.98 7.85
CA LYS A 88 -14.37 -3.65 8.27
C LYS A 88 -14.81 -4.46 9.49
N ASP A 89 -14.62 -5.77 9.48
CA ASP A 89 -15.11 -6.66 10.55
C ASP A 89 -14.34 -6.45 11.86
N GLU A 90 -13.04 -6.13 11.77
CA GLU A 90 -12.19 -5.78 12.92
C GLU A 90 -12.30 -4.30 13.32
N ASN A 91 -13.11 -3.49 12.62
CA ASN A 91 -13.19 -2.03 12.79
C ASN A 91 -11.81 -1.34 12.76
N ALA A 92 -10.90 -1.87 11.95
CA ALA A 92 -9.54 -1.36 11.79
C ALA A 92 -9.53 -0.19 10.81
N VAL A 93 -8.79 0.87 11.16
CA VAL A 93 -8.68 2.10 10.35
C VAL A 93 -7.35 2.22 9.61
N ALA A 94 -6.43 1.28 9.84
CA ALA A 94 -5.09 1.25 9.27
C ALA A 94 -4.60 -0.20 9.17
N PHE A 95 -3.70 -0.47 8.24
CA PHE A 95 -3.08 -1.78 8.09
C PHE A 95 -1.67 -1.70 7.54
N THR A 96 -1.00 -2.83 7.63
CA THR A 96 0.33 -3.04 7.04
C THR A 96 0.33 -4.34 6.26
N THR A 97 1.25 -4.45 5.32
CA THR A 97 1.53 -5.68 4.56
C THR A 97 2.99 -6.05 4.75
N ASN A 98 3.34 -7.30 4.48
CA ASN A 98 4.72 -7.76 4.43
C ASN A 98 4.87 -8.72 3.26
N PHE A 99 5.79 -8.44 2.35
CA PHE A 99 6.01 -9.25 1.16
C PHE A 99 6.59 -10.64 1.43
N ASP A 100 7.06 -10.90 2.66
CA ASP A 100 7.53 -12.21 3.12
C ASP A 100 6.40 -13.09 3.69
N ASP A 101 5.19 -12.54 3.88
CA ASP A 101 4.04 -13.24 4.46
C ASP A 101 2.77 -12.98 3.63
N LEU A 102 2.59 -13.77 2.56
CA LEU A 102 1.49 -13.63 1.59
C LEU A 102 0.59 -14.88 1.52
N GLY A 103 0.56 -15.69 2.58
CA GLY A 103 -0.13 -16.98 2.64
C GLY A 103 0.81 -18.14 2.26
N ASP A 104 0.26 -19.21 1.69
CA ASP A 104 1.04 -20.41 1.34
C ASP A 104 2.25 -20.08 0.47
N ALA A 105 3.39 -20.72 0.68
CA ALA A 105 4.64 -20.34 0.03
C ALA A 105 4.71 -20.78 -1.45
N ASP A 106 4.23 -21.98 -1.75
CA ASP A 106 4.30 -22.58 -3.09
C ASP A 106 3.06 -22.20 -3.92
N ILE A 107 3.26 -21.33 -4.90
CA ILE A 107 2.19 -20.87 -5.80
C ILE A 107 1.74 -21.96 -6.78
N ASP A 108 2.58 -22.97 -7.02
CA ASP A 108 2.29 -24.07 -7.93
C ASP A 108 1.57 -25.24 -7.21
N ASP A 109 1.34 -25.14 -5.89
CA ASP A 109 0.56 -26.13 -5.14
C ASP A 109 -0.93 -26.09 -5.60
N PRO A 110 -1.53 -27.23 -5.98
CA PRO A 110 -2.94 -27.28 -6.37
C PRO A 110 -3.92 -26.84 -5.26
N ASN A 111 -3.47 -26.75 -4.00
CA ASN A 111 -4.24 -26.27 -2.86
C ASN A 111 -3.81 -24.87 -2.40
N PHE A 112 -3.02 -24.15 -3.20
CA PHE A 112 -2.49 -22.83 -2.87
C PHE A 112 -3.58 -21.89 -2.35
N CYS A 113 -3.36 -21.38 -1.14
CA CYS A 113 -4.16 -20.33 -0.54
C CYS A 113 -3.26 -19.17 -0.10
N GLY A 114 -3.05 -18.24 -1.02
CA GLY A 114 -2.29 -17.02 -0.76
C GLY A 114 -2.63 -15.92 -1.76
N PHE A 115 -2.09 -14.74 -1.51
CA PHE A 115 -2.04 -13.71 -2.53
C PHE A 115 -0.92 -14.05 -3.51
N ASP A 116 -1.24 -14.17 -4.80
CA ASP A 116 -0.26 -14.49 -5.85
C ASP A 116 0.71 -13.34 -6.14
N GLN A 117 0.40 -12.15 -5.63
CA GLN A 117 1.16 -10.92 -5.77
C GLN A 117 1.10 -10.10 -4.48
N ILE A 118 2.06 -9.19 -4.29
CA ILE A 118 1.99 -8.21 -3.20
C ILE A 118 0.74 -7.34 -3.44
N PRO A 119 -0.10 -7.05 -2.43
CA PRO A 119 -1.37 -6.34 -2.59
C PRO A 119 -1.19 -4.83 -2.86
N GLY A 120 -0.53 -4.49 -3.96
CA GLY A 120 -0.20 -3.14 -4.39
C GLY A 120 -1.45 -2.33 -4.74
N LEU A 121 -2.14 -2.72 -5.81
CA LEU A 121 -3.39 -2.08 -6.26
C LEU A 121 -4.41 -1.93 -5.11
N ALA A 122 -4.60 -3.00 -4.34
CA ALA A 122 -5.47 -3.00 -3.18
C ALA A 122 -5.09 -1.91 -2.16
N SER A 123 -3.81 -1.80 -1.82
CA SER A 123 -3.32 -0.81 -0.86
C SER A 123 -3.45 0.63 -1.39
N GLN A 124 -3.24 0.84 -2.69
CA GLN A 124 -3.45 2.13 -3.33
C GLN A 124 -4.91 2.61 -3.21
N ARG A 125 -5.88 1.72 -3.50
CA ARG A 125 -7.31 2.06 -3.40
C ARG A 125 -7.79 2.21 -1.95
N LEU A 126 -7.37 1.31 -1.05
CA LEU A 126 -7.73 1.41 0.37
C LEU A 126 -7.17 2.68 1.03
N MET A 127 -5.97 3.13 0.65
CA MET A 127 -5.47 4.45 1.08
C MET A 127 -6.36 5.59 0.57
N ALA A 128 -6.82 5.53 -0.68
CA ALA A 128 -7.72 6.55 -1.23
C ALA A 128 -9.07 6.59 -0.50
N GLU A 129 -9.57 5.44 -0.04
CA GLU A 129 -10.74 5.29 0.83
C GLU A 129 -10.51 5.76 2.27
N GLY A 130 -9.25 6.04 2.63
CA GLY A 130 -8.85 6.62 3.92
C GLY A 130 -8.30 5.65 4.94
N TYR A 131 -8.03 4.41 4.56
CA TYR A 131 -7.29 3.50 5.45
C TYR A 131 -5.83 3.93 5.57
N GLY A 132 -5.33 3.93 6.80
CA GLY A 132 -3.90 3.94 7.11
C GLY A 132 -3.17 2.83 6.37
N PHE A 133 -2.03 3.14 5.73
CA PHE A 133 -1.17 2.13 5.16
C PHE A 133 0.30 2.40 5.46
N GLY A 134 1.02 1.33 5.79
CA GLY A 134 2.47 1.31 5.88
C GLY A 134 2.97 -0.04 5.37
N ALA A 135 3.93 0.00 4.47
CA ALA A 135 4.49 -1.20 3.88
C ALA A 135 5.48 -1.89 4.85
N GLU A 136 5.81 -3.15 4.57
CA GLU A 136 6.78 -3.95 5.33
C GLU A 136 6.57 -4.01 6.85
N GLY A 137 5.30 -3.98 7.28
CA GLY A 137 4.94 -3.97 8.69
C GLY A 137 5.12 -2.62 9.39
N ASP A 138 5.34 -1.51 8.67
CA ASP A 138 5.48 -0.18 9.26
C ASP A 138 4.16 0.40 9.79
N TRP A 139 3.82 -0.02 11.01
CA TRP A 139 2.61 0.38 11.69
C TRP A 139 2.63 1.86 12.12
N LYS A 140 3.82 2.44 12.38
CA LYS A 140 3.92 3.86 12.76
C LYS A 140 3.51 4.75 11.60
N THR A 141 4.01 4.44 10.40
CA THR A 141 3.65 5.17 9.19
C THR A 141 2.19 4.94 8.79
N ALA A 142 1.66 3.72 8.96
CA ALA A 142 0.23 3.45 8.74
C ALA A 142 -0.68 4.33 9.59
N CYS A 143 -0.37 4.46 10.88
CA CYS A 143 -1.10 5.33 11.81
C CYS A 143 -0.93 6.82 11.47
N LEU A 144 0.27 7.24 11.09
CA LEU A 144 0.53 8.61 10.65
C LEU A 144 -0.27 8.95 9.39
N TYR A 145 -0.28 8.06 8.38
CA TYR A 145 -1.06 8.23 7.16
C TYR A 145 -2.54 8.43 7.48
N ARG A 146 -3.13 7.56 8.30
CA ARG A 146 -4.54 7.67 8.70
C ARG A 146 -4.84 9.02 9.35
N THR A 147 -3.98 9.46 10.26
CA THR A 147 -4.10 10.77 10.91
C THR A 147 -4.08 11.90 9.90
N LEU A 148 -3.11 11.90 8.99
CA LEU A 148 -2.96 12.92 7.95
C LEU A 148 -4.13 12.89 6.96
N TRP A 149 -4.64 11.73 6.59
CA TRP A 149 -5.80 11.61 5.70
C TRP A 149 -7.04 12.26 6.31
N VAL A 150 -7.29 12.04 7.60
CA VAL A 150 -8.39 12.70 8.33
C VAL A 150 -8.18 14.21 8.43
N MET A 151 -6.94 14.65 8.69
CA MET A 151 -6.60 16.09 8.71
C MET A 151 -6.79 16.77 7.35
N ASN A 152 -6.68 16.03 6.25
CA ASN A 152 -6.80 16.54 4.89
C ASN A 152 -8.23 16.55 4.34
N GLN A 153 -9.24 16.18 5.13
CA GLN A 153 -10.63 16.21 4.64
C GLN A 153 -11.04 17.64 4.27
N GLY A 154 -11.51 17.81 3.03
CA GLY A 154 -11.86 19.11 2.44
C GLY A 154 -10.69 19.86 1.79
N LEU A 155 -9.47 19.29 1.78
CA LEU A 155 -8.32 19.83 1.04
C LEU A 155 -8.14 19.13 -0.32
N GLU A 156 -7.62 19.85 -1.31
CA GLU A 156 -7.63 19.41 -2.71
C GLU A 156 -6.41 18.55 -3.13
N LYS A 157 -5.32 18.60 -2.35
CA LYS A 157 -4.02 18.03 -2.76
C LYS A 157 -3.75 16.60 -2.30
N GLY A 158 -4.51 16.10 -1.32
CA GLY A 158 -4.42 14.73 -0.84
C GLY A 158 -3.13 14.42 -0.08
N CYS A 159 -2.96 13.14 0.28
CA CYS A 159 -1.75 12.61 0.93
C CYS A 159 -1.49 11.17 0.48
N SER A 160 -0.23 10.72 0.54
CA SER A 160 0.20 9.36 0.20
C SER A 160 1.21 8.82 1.22
N PHE A 161 1.27 7.49 1.36
CA PHE A 161 2.49 6.80 1.78
C PHE A 161 3.57 6.97 0.69
N LEU A 162 4.81 7.24 1.10
CA LEU A 162 5.93 7.56 0.21
C LEU A 162 7.25 7.12 0.85
N GLU A 163 8.20 6.72 0.01
CA GLU A 163 9.59 6.47 0.37
C GLU A 163 10.51 7.26 -0.58
N ASP A 164 11.62 7.81 -0.05
CA ASP A 164 12.65 8.45 -0.86
C ASP A 164 13.42 7.38 -1.67
N TYR A 165 13.18 7.34 -2.98
CA TYR A 165 13.54 6.20 -3.82
C TYR A 165 14.87 6.39 -4.57
N THR A 166 15.11 7.60 -5.08
CA THR A 166 16.40 7.96 -5.70
C THR A 166 16.63 9.46 -5.71
N LEU A 167 17.88 9.86 -5.94
CA LEU A 167 18.33 11.25 -5.93
C LEU A 167 18.78 11.68 -7.33
N ASN A 168 18.39 12.88 -7.71
CA ASN A 168 18.88 13.59 -8.88
C ASN A 168 19.81 14.73 -8.43
N PHE A 169 21.09 14.62 -8.75
CA PHE A 169 22.10 15.63 -8.41
C PHE A 169 22.37 16.60 -9.58
N ALA A 170 21.32 17.24 -10.10
CA ALA A 170 21.44 18.30 -11.10
C ALA A 170 22.04 19.57 -10.48
N ALA A 171 22.84 20.31 -11.24
CA ALA A 171 23.58 21.48 -10.73
C ALA A 171 22.68 22.63 -10.24
N ASP A 172 21.52 22.79 -10.86
CA ASP A 172 20.55 23.87 -10.62
C ASP A 172 19.25 23.39 -9.97
N ARG A 173 19.00 22.07 -9.94
CA ARG A 173 17.71 21.51 -9.49
C ARG A 173 17.85 20.12 -8.87
N THR A 174 18.63 20.01 -7.79
CA THR A 174 18.71 18.76 -7.02
C THR A 174 17.33 18.37 -6.51
N SER A 175 17.01 17.08 -6.59
CA SER A 175 15.67 16.57 -6.30
C SER A 175 15.70 15.12 -5.83
N SER A 176 14.65 14.70 -5.12
CA SER A 176 14.43 13.30 -4.74
C SER A 176 13.19 12.78 -5.46
N LEU A 177 13.30 11.64 -6.14
CA LEU A 177 12.13 10.89 -6.60
C LEU A 177 11.56 10.11 -5.42
N GLN A 178 10.27 10.23 -5.18
CA GLN A 178 9.58 9.41 -4.20
C GLN A 178 8.62 8.45 -4.87
N SER A 179 8.60 7.23 -4.35
CA SER A 179 7.74 6.15 -4.83
C SER A 179 7.60 5.13 -3.70
N HIS A 180 7.01 4.00 -4.02
CA HIS A 180 7.23 2.74 -3.34
C HIS A 180 7.28 1.60 -4.38
N MET A 181 7.42 0.34 -3.95
CA MET A 181 7.39 -0.80 -4.88
C MET A 181 6.10 -0.87 -5.69
N LEU A 182 4.98 -0.53 -5.06
CA LEU A 182 3.63 -0.50 -5.65
C LEU A 182 2.72 0.58 -5.04
N GLU A 183 2.81 0.79 -3.73
CA GLU A 183 1.75 1.34 -2.89
C GLU A 183 1.80 2.87 -2.76
N VAL A 184 1.58 3.59 -3.86
CA VAL A 184 1.40 5.05 -3.83
C VAL A 184 -0.07 5.42 -4.04
N CYS A 185 -0.64 6.19 -3.12
CA CYS A 185 -2.05 6.56 -3.11
C CYS A 185 -2.42 7.48 -4.29
N PRO A 186 -3.47 7.18 -5.08
CA PRO A 186 -3.83 7.94 -6.26
C PRO A 186 -4.41 9.34 -5.97
N LEU A 187 -4.68 9.69 -4.70
CA LEU A 187 -5.19 11.03 -4.34
C LEU A 187 -4.22 12.17 -4.68
N ILE A 188 -2.92 11.85 -4.77
CA ILE A 188 -1.89 12.81 -5.19
C ILE A 188 -1.67 12.81 -6.71
N ALA A 189 -2.40 12.03 -7.50
CA ALA A 189 -2.23 11.97 -8.95
C ALA A 189 -2.71 13.26 -9.65
N THR A 190 -1.95 13.71 -10.66
CA THR A 190 -2.35 14.84 -11.52
C THR A 190 -3.42 14.43 -12.52
N ASP A 191 -3.25 13.26 -13.13
CA ASP A 191 -4.13 12.72 -14.17
C ASP A 191 -4.83 11.44 -13.71
N LYS A 192 -5.80 10.97 -14.50
CA LYS A 192 -6.44 9.66 -14.31
C LYS A 192 -5.38 8.55 -14.30
N PRO A 193 -5.18 7.81 -13.20
CA PRO A 193 -4.15 6.78 -13.12
C PRO A 193 -4.31 5.68 -14.17
N LYS A 194 -3.18 5.10 -14.57
CA LYS A 194 -3.14 3.93 -15.47
C LYS A 194 -3.07 2.66 -14.63
N LEU A 195 -3.94 1.70 -14.91
CA LEU A 195 -3.83 0.36 -14.36
C LEU A 195 -2.87 -0.44 -15.24
N GLU A 196 -1.71 -0.77 -14.69
CA GLU A 196 -0.65 -1.49 -15.39
C GLU A 196 -0.29 -2.78 -14.62
N VAL A 197 0.16 -3.80 -15.34
CA VAL A 197 0.72 -5.04 -14.80
C VAL A 197 2.19 -5.10 -15.18
N HIS A 198 3.05 -5.40 -14.22
CA HIS A 198 4.50 -5.47 -14.43
C HIS A 198 5.13 -6.54 -13.54
N PHE A 199 6.23 -7.11 -13.99
CA PHE A 199 7.00 -8.06 -13.20
C PHE A 199 7.64 -7.36 -11.99
N LEU A 200 7.44 -7.92 -10.80
CA LEU A 200 8.10 -7.48 -9.58
C LEU A 200 8.95 -8.63 -9.03
N GLY A 201 10.28 -8.44 -9.01
CA GLY A 201 11.23 -9.46 -8.54
C GLY A 201 11.47 -9.51 -7.03
N ILE A 202 10.72 -8.74 -6.25
CA ILE A 202 10.86 -8.59 -4.79
C ILE A 202 9.82 -9.48 -4.06
N GLY A 203 10.19 -9.97 -2.88
CA GLY A 203 9.34 -10.80 -2.02
C GLY A 203 9.24 -12.27 -2.45
N ILE A 204 8.34 -13.01 -1.80
CA ILE A 204 8.23 -14.47 -1.98
C ILE A 204 7.56 -14.87 -3.30
N ARG A 205 6.86 -13.96 -3.99
CA ARG A 205 6.09 -14.29 -5.20
C ARG A 205 6.88 -14.19 -6.48
N LYS A 206 7.58 -13.07 -6.71
CA LYS A 206 8.32 -12.81 -7.96
C LYS A 206 7.47 -13.00 -9.21
N GLN A 207 6.39 -12.22 -9.32
CA GLN A 207 5.33 -12.39 -10.34
C GLN A 207 4.93 -11.07 -11.00
N GLN A 208 4.16 -11.19 -12.08
CA GLN A 208 3.39 -10.08 -12.65
C GLN A 208 2.41 -9.53 -11.61
N THR A 209 2.46 -8.21 -11.38
CA THR A 209 1.72 -7.53 -10.31
C THR A 209 1.00 -6.30 -10.83
N ALA A 210 -0.28 -6.16 -10.48
CA ALA A 210 -1.11 -5.01 -10.86
C ALA A 210 -0.87 -3.80 -9.94
N ARG A 211 -0.78 -2.61 -10.53
CA ARG A 211 -0.66 -1.33 -9.81
C ARG A 211 -1.25 -0.16 -10.59
N LEU A 212 -1.57 0.91 -9.89
CA LEU A 212 -1.82 2.23 -10.48
C LEU A 212 -0.50 2.97 -10.71
N VAL A 213 -0.33 3.51 -11.91
CA VAL A 213 0.83 4.31 -12.33
C VAL A 213 0.35 5.72 -12.71
N PHE A 214 1.00 6.73 -12.14
CA PHE A 214 0.65 8.14 -12.35
C PHE A 214 1.81 9.07 -11.96
N THR A 215 1.72 10.32 -12.39
CA THR A 215 2.58 11.43 -11.92
C THR A 215 1.86 12.20 -10.82
N SER A 216 2.58 12.62 -9.78
CA SER A 216 2.00 13.39 -8.67
C SER A 216 1.72 14.84 -9.05
N LYS A 217 0.78 15.47 -8.33
CA LYS A 217 0.52 16.91 -8.34
C LYS A 217 1.76 17.69 -7.92
N THR A 218 1.90 18.91 -8.43
CA THR A 218 3.00 19.83 -8.09
C THR A 218 2.62 20.81 -6.97
N GLY A 219 3.63 21.52 -6.46
CA GLY A 219 3.49 22.57 -5.47
C GLY A 219 3.98 22.18 -4.07
N LYS A 220 3.76 23.09 -3.12
CA LYS A 220 4.13 22.91 -1.70
C LYS A 220 3.51 21.66 -1.09
N GLY A 221 4.33 20.91 -0.36
CA GLY A 221 3.94 19.75 0.43
C GLY A 221 4.79 19.62 1.70
N VAL A 222 4.47 18.61 2.51
CA VAL A 222 5.22 18.25 3.71
C VAL A 222 5.43 16.75 3.71
N LYS A 223 6.68 16.33 3.97
CA LYS A 223 7.01 14.94 4.29
C LYS A 223 7.14 14.81 5.79
N ALA A 224 6.57 13.75 6.36
CA ALA A 224 6.62 13.53 7.79
C ALA A 224 6.81 12.05 8.13
N THR A 225 7.52 11.79 9.22
CA THR A 225 7.70 10.45 9.79
C THR A 225 7.71 10.52 11.32
N VAL A 226 7.23 9.45 11.97
CA VAL A 226 7.33 9.28 13.41
C VAL A 226 8.35 8.17 13.69
N VAL A 227 9.42 8.51 14.37
CA VAL A 227 10.45 7.55 14.78
C VAL A 227 10.36 7.27 16.27
N ASP A 228 10.56 6.01 16.62
CA ASP A 228 10.77 5.57 18.00
C ASP A 228 12.27 5.66 18.31
N LEU A 229 12.63 6.40 19.37
CA LEU A 229 14.01 6.53 19.83
C LEU A 229 14.28 5.67 21.08
N GLY A 230 13.36 4.77 21.42
CA GLY A 230 13.40 3.86 22.56
C GLY A 230 12.79 4.45 23.83
N ASN A 231 13.07 5.72 24.15
CA ASN A 231 12.52 6.37 25.36
C ASN A 231 11.47 7.45 25.08
N ARG A 232 11.24 7.77 23.80
CA ARG A 232 10.23 8.71 23.32
C ARG A 232 10.06 8.60 21.81
N PHE A 233 8.93 9.07 21.32
CA PHE A 233 8.72 9.29 19.90
C PHE A 233 9.24 10.66 19.46
N ARG A 234 9.55 10.79 18.16
CA ARG A 234 9.86 12.06 17.51
C ARG A 234 9.14 12.12 16.17
N LEU A 235 8.30 13.13 15.99
CA LEU A 235 7.82 13.54 14.68
C LEU A 235 8.91 14.38 14.00
N ILE A 236 9.30 13.98 12.79
CA ILE A 236 10.20 14.73 11.92
C ILE A 236 9.38 15.14 10.71
N ALA A 237 9.34 16.44 10.41
CA ALA A 237 8.63 16.98 9.26
C ALA A 237 9.58 17.87 8.46
N SER A 238 9.46 17.80 7.13
CA SER A 238 10.22 18.62 6.19
C SER A 238 9.25 19.19 5.16
N GLU A 239 9.30 20.51 4.99
CA GLU A 239 8.66 21.17 3.85
C GLU A 239 9.36 20.75 2.56
N VAL A 240 8.57 20.60 1.49
CA VAL A 240 9.06 20.28 0.15
C VAL A 240 8.27 21.01 -0.92
N GLU A 241 8.89 21.14 -2.09
CA GLU A 241 8.23 21.59 -3.31
C GLU A 241 8.19 20.42 -4.30
N CYS A 242 6.98 19.94 -4.63
CA CYS A 242 6.78 18.93 -5.66
C CYS A 242 6.92 19.58 -7.04
N ILE A 243 7.85 19.06 -7.84
CA ILE A 243 8.20 19.59 -9.16
C ILE A 243 7.74 18.65 -10.28
N GLU A 244 7.63 19.19 -11.49
CA GLU A 244 7.43 18.41 -12.73
C GLU A 244 8.69 17.64 -13.13
#